data_AF-A0A397YL05-F1
#
_entry.id   AF-A0A397YL05-F1
#
_cell.length_a   1.000
_cell.length_b   1.000
_cell.length_c   1.000
_cell.angle_alpha   90.00
_cell.angle_beta   90.00
_cell.angle_gamma   90.00
#
_symmetry.space_group_name_H-M   'P 1'
#
loop_
_entity.id
_entity.type
_entity.pdbx_description
1 polymer ?
#
loop_
_entity_poly.entity_id
_entity_poly.type
_entity_poly.pdbx_seq_one_letter_code
_entity_poly.pdbx_strand_id
1 'polypeptide(L)'
;MNNPHPDDDHEDTTVDGFEVPVSPVSSYNNVYAATEDETRDPPAVPPHLQHSLLGHTGSTELPCAPQSVVLNHLYIENRDPPRSVVALGFSHRFRSKYVTVVIYKPVQRRGNANV
;
A
#
# COMPACT_ATOMS: atom_id res chain seq x y z
N MET A 1 33.84 15.45 5.81
CA MET A 1 33.09 15.37 7.07
C MET A 1 32.16 14.18 6.96
N ASN A 2 32.62 13.02 7.42
CA ASN A 2 31.82 11.80 7.45
C ASN A 2 31.03 11.83 8.75
N ASN A 3 29.72 11.97 8.67
CA ASN A 3 28.86 11.80 9.84
C ASN A 3 28.59 10.29 9.98
N PRO A 4 29.00 9.64 11.07
CA PRO A 4 28.63 8.25 11.30
C PRO A 4 27.12 8.22 11.54
N HIS A 5 26.40 7.51 10.67
CA HIS A 5 25.00 7.17 10.90
C HIS A 5 24.99 6.16 12.06
N PRO A 6 24.28 6.43 13.17
CA PRO A 6 24.18 5.43 14.22
C PRO A 6 23.42 4.24 13.63
N ASP A 7 24.00 3.06 13.77
CA ASP A 7 23.34 1.80 13.48
C ASP A 7 22.01 1.78 14.24
N ASP A 8 20.90 1.93 13.51
CA ASP A 8 19.58 1.65 14.03
C ASP A 8 19.51 0.13 14.23
N ASP A 9 19.89 -0.31 15.43
CA ASP A 9 19.58 -1.63 15.99
C ASP A 9 18.05 -1.77 16.17
N HIS A 10 17.33 -1.76 15.04
CA HIS A 10 16.00 -2.33 14.97
C HIS A 10 16.18 -3.85 14.97
N GLU A 11 16.38 -4.42 16.16
CA GLU A 11 16.06 -5.82 16.45
C GLU A 11 14.53 -6.00 16.38
N ASP A 12 13.97 -5.69 15.22
CA ASP A 12 12.62 -6.08 14.87
C ASP A 12 12.75 -7.52 14.38
N THR A 13 12.02 -8.43 15.02
CA THR A 13 11.77 -9.79 14.55
C THR A 13 11.20 -9.76 13.12
N THR A 14 12.05 -9.56 12.11
CA THR A 14 11.74 -9.72 10.70
C THR A 14 11.59 -11.21 10.47
N VAL A 15 10.51 -11.60 9.77
CA VAL A 15 10.34 -13.00 9.39
C VAL A 15 11.35 -13.29 8.29
N ASP A 16 12.12 -14.35 8.45
CA ASP A 16 13.11 -14.77 7.44
C ASP A 16 12.45 -14.87 6.05
N GLY A 17 13.02 -14.16 5.07
CA GLY A 17 12.47 -14.00 3.72
C GLY A 17 11.50 -12.81 3.50
N PHE A 18 11.17 -12.04 4.53
CA PHE A 18 10.37 -10.81 4.44
C PHE A 18 11.16 -9.55 4.84
N GLU A 19 12.48 -9.62 4.76
CA GLU A 19 13.34 -8.45 4.92
C GLU A 19 12.97 -7.39 3.88
N VAL A 20 12.73 -6.15 4.33
CA VAL A 20 12.46 -5.04 3.41
C VAL A 20 13.77 -4.73 2.69
N PRO A 21 13.83 -4.85 1.35
CA PRO A 21 15.05 -4.56 0.63
C PRO A 21 15.40 -3.08 0.81
N VAL A 22 16.69 -2.81 1.03
CA VAL A 22 17.19 -1.45 1.15
C VAL A 22 16.93 -0.71 -0.17
N SER A 23 16.36 0.48 -0.06
CA SER A 23 16.15 1.36 -1.21
C SER A 23 17.48 1.58 -1.96
N PRO A 24 17.48 1.56 -3.30
CA PRO A 24 18.71 1.80 -4.07
C PRO A 24 19.32 3.17 -3.74
N VAL A 25 20.65 3.22 -3.63
CA VAL A 25 21.39 4.43 -3.24
C VAL A 25 21.25 5.62 -4.21
N SER A 26 20.95 5.39 -5.49
CA SER A 26 20.85 6.46 -6.50
C SER A 26 20.13 6.06 -7.80
N SER A 27 19.15 5.13 -7.76
CA SER A 27 18.43 4.72 -8.99
C SER A 27 17.09 5.44 -9.19
N TYR A 28 16.61 6.20 -8.20
CA TYR A 28 15.37 6.96 -8.35
C TYR A 28 15.58 8.13 -9.30
N ASN A 29 14.82 8.16 -10.38
CA ASN A 29 14.76 9.27 -11.31
C ASN A 29 13.29 9.68 -11.52
N ASN A 30 13.08 10.86 -12.10
CA ASN A 30 11.75 11.36 -12.47
C ASN A 30 11.61 11.46 -13.99
N VAL A 31 12.38 10.67 -14.74
CA VAL A 31 12.31 10.64 -16.20
C VAL A 31 11.08 9.85 -16.58
N TYR A 32 10.29 10.35 -17.54
CA TYR A 32 9.15 9.59 -18.05
C TYR A 32 9.64 8.30 -18.70
N ALA A 33 8.88 7.21 -18.52
CA ALA A 33 9.16 5.92 -19.13
C ALA A 33 9.33 6.08 -20.64
N ALA A 34 10.32 5.39 -21.21
CA ALA A 34 10.57 5.42 -22.64
C ALA A 34 9.62 4.47 -23.37
N THR A 35 9.44 4.66 -24.68
CA THR A 35 8.63 3.75 -25.53
C THR A 35 9.15 2.31 -25.54
N GLU A 36 10.44 2.11 -25.21
CA GLU A 36 11.06 0.79 -25.09
C GLU A 36 10.56 0.03 -23.86
N ASP A 37 10.20 0.74 -22.78
CA ASP A 37 9.63 0.16 -21.56
C ASP A 37 8.18 -0.32 -21.76
N GLU A 38 7.48 0.19 -22.79
CA GLU A 38 6.11 -0.22 -23.15
C GLU A 38 6.06 -1.58 -23.86
N THR A 39 7.21 -2.15 -24.26
CA THR A 39 7.26 -3.43 -24.99
C THR A 39 7.01 -4.66 -24.12
N ARG A 40 7.01 -4.50 -22.79
CA ARG A 40 6.80 -5.57 -21.83
C ARG A 40 5.42 -5.47 -21.21
N ASP A 41 4.64 -6.54 -21.33
CA ASP A 41 3.38 -6.64 -20.63
C ASP A 41 3.59 -6.62 -19.11
N PRO A 42 2.75 -5.88 -18.35
CA PRO A 42 2.84 -5.87 -16.90
C PRO A 42 2.46 -7.25 -16.33
N PRO A 43 3.01 -7.62 -15.17
CA PRO A 43 2.63 -8.87 -14.52
C PRO A 43 1.15 -8.87 -14.14
N ALA A 44 0.52 -10.05 -14.24
CA ALA A 44 -0.86 -10.23 -13.81
C ALA A 44 -1.00 -9.97 -12.30
N VAL A 45 -2.13 -9.37 -11.90
CA VAL A 45 -2.42 -9.09 -10.48
C VAL A 45 -2.58 -10.41 -9.72
N PRO A 46 -1.84 -10.62 -8.62
CA PRO A 46 -2.00 -11.82 -7.80
C PRO A 46 -3.44 -11.94 -7.24
N PRO A 47 -4.05 -13.14 -7.26
CA PRO A 47 -5.43 -13.33 -6.80
C PRO A 47 -5.62 -12.98 -5.32
N HIS A 48 -4.58 -13.13 -4.50
CA HIS A 48 -4.58 -12.75 -3.08
C HIS A 48 -4.97 -11.28 -2.85
N LEU A 49 -4.62 -10.37 -3.77
CA LEU A 49 -4.93 -8.94 -3.63
C LEU A 49 -6.41 -8.60 -3.88
N GLN A 50 -7.20 -9.54 -4.39
CA GLN A 50 -8.64 -9.36 -4.61
C GLN A 50 -9.45 -9.46 -3.31
N HIS A 51 -8.88 -10.09 -2.27
CA HIS A 51 -9.56 -10.33 -0.99
C HIS A 51 -9.07 -9.34 0.08
N SER A 52 -9.64 -8.13 0.10
CA SER A 52 -9.37 -7.17 1.19
C SER A 52 -10.07 -7.58 2.48
N LEU A 53 -9.40 -7.44 3.63
CA LEU A 53 -9.99 -7.63 4.96
C LEU A 53 -11.21 -6.73 5.19
N LEU A 54 -11.23 -5.56 4.55
CA LEU A 54 -12.25 -4.52 4.72
C LEU A 54 -13.52 -4.77 3.88
N GLY A 55 -13.47 -5.68 2.90
CA GLY A 55 -14.57 -5.93 1.95
C GLY A 55 -15.58 -7.00 2.41
N HIS A 56 -15.33 -7.70 3.51
CA HIS A 56 -16.17 -8.80 3.97
C HIS A 56 -17.30 -8.28 4.87
N THR A 57 -18.40 -7.82 4.28
CA THR A 57 -19.56 -7.26 5.00
C THR A 57 -20.44 -8.29 5.73
N GLY A 58 -19.94 -9.51 5.94
CA GLY A 58 -20.75 -10.65 6.40
C GLY A 58 -20.33 -11.29 7.72
N SER A 59 -19.17 -10.94 8.29
CA SER A 59 -18.70 -11.53 9.53
C SER A 59 -18.46 -10.45 10.58
N THR A 60 -19.31 -10.44 11.61
CA THR A 60 -19.09 -9.68 12.86
C THR A 60 -17.94 -10.27 13.68
N GLU A 61 -17.43 -11.44 13.29
CA GLU A 61 -16.26 -12.06 13.90
C GLU A 61 -14.99 -11.43 13.33
N LEU A 62 -14.04 -11.13 14.24
CA LEU A 62 -12.70 -10.68 13.88
C LEU A 62 -12.17 -11.59 12.77
N PRO A 63 -11.79 -11.05 11.60
CA PRO A 63 -11.27 -11.89 10.52
C PRO A 63 -10.09 -12.70 11.05
N CYS A 64 -10.01 -13.97 10.61
CA CYS A 64 -8.83 -14.81 10.78
C CYS A 64 -7.57 -13.99 10.46
N ALA A 65 -6.46 -14.25 11.16
CA ALA A 65 -5.23 -13.48 11.02
C ALA A 65 -4.91 -13.25 9.52
N PRO A 66 -4.64 -12.00 9.10
CA PRO A 66 -4.48 -11.69 7.70
C PRO A 66 -3.32 -12.47 7.07
N GLN A 67 -3.51 -12.88 5.82
CA GLN A 67 -2.41 -13.44 5.03
C GLN A 67 -1.29 -12.40 4.93
N SER A 68 -0.03 -12.81 5.09
CA SER A 68 1.11 -11.88 5.03
C SER A 68 1.18 -11.13 3.70
N VAL A 69 0.76 -11.79 2.61
CA VAL A 69 0.72 -11.24 1.24
C VAL A 69 -0.25 -10.06 1.09
N VAL A 70 -1.24 -9.87 1.96
CA VAL A 70 -2.17 -8.73 1.85
C VAL A 70 -1.76 -7.53 2.72
N LEU A 71 -0.68 -7.66 3.48
CA LEU A 71 -0.15 -6.58 4.31
C LEU A 71 0.59 -5.55 3.46
N ASN A 72 0.60 -4.30 3.91
CA ASN A 72 1.25 -3.16 3.25
C ASN A 72 0.72 -2.83 1.83
N HIS A 73 -0.44 -3.38 1.45
CA HIS A 73 -1.15 -3.01 0.23
C HIS A 73 -2.23 -1.96 0.51
N LEU A 74 -2.30 -0.94 -0.35
CA LEU A 74 -3.30 0.12 -0.27
C LEU A 74 -4.59 -0.32 -0.98
N TYR A 75 -5.69 -0.29 -0.25
CA TYR A 75 -7.04 -0.53 -0.74
C TYR A 75 -7.83 0.77 -0.81
N ILE A 76 -8.63 0.91 -1.86
CA ILE A 76 -9.50 2.07 -2.07
C ILE A 76 -10.92 1.55 -2.19
N GLU A 77 -11.85 2.14 -1.44
CA GLU A 77 -13.27 1.78 -1.56
C GLU A 77 -13.80 2.20 -2.93
N ASN A 78 -14.04 1.21 -3.81
CA ASN A 78 -14.70 1.41 -5.08
C ASN A 78 -16.22 1.42 -4.88
N ARG A 79 -16.86 2.57 -5.11
CA ARG A 79 -18.31 2.74 -5.02
C ARG A 79 -18.68 3.88 -5.97
N ASP A 80 -19.88 3.81 -6.52
CA ASP A 80 -20.31 4.71 -7.59
C ASP A 80 -20.34 6.20 -7.17
N PRO A 81 -20.02 7.13 -8.09
CA PRO A 81 -20.07 8.58 -7.87
C PRO A 81 -21.51 9.11 -7.70
N PRO A 82 -21.70 10.32 -7.12
CA PRO A 82 -20.69 11.31 -6.74
C PRO A 82 -20.23 11.21 -5.27
N ARG A 83 -18.92 11.34 -5.02
CA ARG A 83 -18.31 11.33 -3.68
C ARG A 83 -17.52 12.61 -3.41
N SER A 84 -17.66 13.15 -2.21
CA SER A 84 -16.82 14.22 -1.65
C SER A 84 -15.67 13.68 -0.80
N VAL A 85 -15.62 12.37 -0.54
CA VAL A 85 -14.65 11.70 0.33
C VAL A 85 -14.18 10.39 -0.31
N VAL A 86 -12.90 10.08 -0.18
CA VAL A 86 -12.30 8.78 -0.53
C VAL A 86 -11.87 8.08 0.75
N ALA A 87 -12.23 6.80 0.86
CA ALA A 87 -11.76 5.92 1.94
C ALA A 87 -10.55 5.11 1.44
N LEU A 88 -9.44 5.23 2.17
CA LEU A 88 -8.18 4.54 1.92
C LEU A 88 -7.91 3.58 3.08
N GLY A 89 -7.62 2.31 2.81
CA GLY A 89 -7.36 1.30 3.83
C GLY A 89 -6.06 0.57 3.59
N PHE A 90 -5.30 0.26 4.64
CA PHE A 90 -4.17 -0.67 4.56
C PHE A 90 -3.99 -1.41 5.88
N SER A 91 -3.30 -2.55 5.84
CA SER A 91 -3.00 -3.35 7.03
C SER A 91 -1.50 -3.49 7.22
N HIS A 92 -1.02 -3.35 8.44
CA HIS A 92 0.39 -3.43 8.79
C HIS A 92 0.59 -4.36 9.98
N ARG A 93 1.73 -5.04 10.03
CA ARG A 93 2.10 -5.90 11.15
C ARG A 93 2.95 -5.10 12.14
N PHE A 94 2.45 -4.97 13.37
CA PHE A 94 3.21 -4.41 14.49
C PHE A 94 3.57 -5.54 15.46
N ARG A 95 4.84 -5.96 15.45
CA ARG A 95 5.34 -7.14 16.19
C ARG A 95 4.56 -8.41 15.86
N SER A 96 3.77 -8.94 16.79
CA SER A 96 2.94 -10.15 16.61
C SER A 96 1.45 -9.83 16.38
N LYS A 97 1.11 -8.54 16.17
CA LYS A 97 -0.25 -8.07 15.94
C LYS A 97 -0.40 -7.42 14.57
N TYR A 98 -1.63 -7.34 14.09
CA TYR A 98 -1.98 -6.70 12.84
C TYR A 98 -2.89 -5.51 13.11
N VAL A 99 -2.61 -4.40 12.45
CA VAL A 99 -3.36 -3.15 12.56
C VAL A 99 -3.88 -2.78 11.19
N THR A 100 -5.20 -2.67 11.06
CA THR A 100 -5.84 -2.16 9.85
C THR A 100 -6.25 -0.71 10.08
N VAL A 101 -5.78 0.19 9.23
CA VAL A 101 -6.08 1.62 9.29
C VAL A 101 -6.98 1.99 8.12
N VAL A 102 -8.01 2.81 8.37
CA VAL A 102 -8.87 3.41 7.35
C VAL A 102 -8.84 4.93 7.50
N ILE A 103 -8.46 5.62 6.43
CA ILE A 103 -8.39 7.08 6.36
C ILE A 103 -9.48 7.58 5.42
N TYR A 104 -10.32 8.49 5.91
CA TYR A 104 -11.31 9.21 5.11
C TYR A 104 -10.75 10.57 4.73
N LYS A 105 -10.47 10.77 3.43
CA LYS A 105 -9.90 12.00 2.90
C LYS A 105 -10.90 12.71 1.99
N PRO A 106 -11.28 13.97 2.28
CA PRO A 106 -12.08 14.77 1.36
C PRO A 106 -11.39 14.96 0.02
N VAL A 107 -12.14 14.87 -1.08
CA VAL A 107 -11.66 15.13 -2.44
C VAL A 107 -12.41 16.33 -3.00
N GLN A 108 -11.68 17.42 -3.25
CA GLN A 108 -12.24 18.58 -3.94
C GLN A 108 -12.48 18.21 -5.40
N ARG A 109 -13.74 18.18 -5.82
CA ARG A 109 -14.04 18.24 -7.25
C ARG A 109 -13.71 19.66 -7.69
N ARG A 110 -12.62 19.82 -8.45
CA ARG A 110 -12.40 21.04 -9.22
C ARG A 110 -13.57 21.12 -10.20
N GLY A 111 -14.62 21.85 -9.82
CA GLY A 111 -15.75 22.12 -10.68
C GLY A 111 -15.23 22.73 -11.97
N ASN A 112 -15.77 22.27 -13.09
CA ASN A 112 -15.44 22.75 -14.43
C ASN A 112 -15.38 24.29 -14.43
N ALA A 113 -14.18 24.84 -14.44
CA ALA A 113 -13.97 26.23 -14.82
C ALA A 113 -14.05 26.25 -16.34
N ASN A 114 -15.28 26.24 -16.85
CA ASN A 114 -15.54 26.71 -18.20
C ASN A 114 -15.37 28.24 -18.16
N VAL A 115 -14.29 28.72 -18.77
CA VAL A 115 -14.20 30.09 -19.32
C VAL A 115 -14.72 30.03 -20.74
#